data_AF-R7PTY4-F1
#
_entry.id   AF-R7PTY4-F1
#
_cell.length_a   1.000
_cell.length_b   1.000
_cell.length_c   1.000
_cell.angle_alpha   90.00
_cell.angle_beta   90.00
_cell.angle_gamma   90.00
#
_symmetry.space_group_name_H-M   'P 1'
#
loop_
_entity.id
_entity.type
_entity.pdbx_description
1 polymer ?
#
loop_
_entity_poly.entity_id
_entity_poly.type
_entity_poly.pdbx_seq_one_letter_code
_entity_poly.pdbx_strand_id
1 'polypeptide(L)'
;MKNIFRFAFRRWDKIPNDELKGYSIYIFLVGLLIGCLLFGLMKVLFKWSFNELIMILLANSVFSFLFSMVIYKREWIDEKYGLGYDGYYIVPGRNEGMSYKAAIVLITTAAPLFSILFFVMGLHYGNIIVATAFLIAMPIPFILMFLRIDAYENKIIVTPKQLDYCPPFYFMLGQLNAMAGLEFSIRTILISLIYGTYPLIWAVLYFLFSFLTQIFIASPDILDNVVPFDLRTVQGYKKGSVIYLVLIFIGYGIFLVFEGGI
;
A
#
# COMPACT_ATOMS: atom_id res chain seq x y z
N MET A 1 -7.81 9.95 22.60
CA MET A 1 -7.64 8.82 21.65
C MET A 1 -8.91 8.40 20.90
N LYS A 2 -10.07 8.18 21.54
CA LYS A 2 -11.33 7.78 20.86
C LYS A 2 -11.78 8.72 19.71
N ASN A 3 -11.38 9.99 19.75
CA ASN A 3 -11.73 10.99 18.73
C ASN A 3 -10.78 11.05 17.51
N ILE A 4 -9.54 10.57 17.62
CA ILE A 4 -8.52 10.71 16.56
C ILE A 4 -8.66 9.59 15.52
N PHE A 5 -8.91 8.36 15.96
CA PHE A 5 -9.24 7.27 15.04
C PHE A 5 -10.57 7.50 14.32
N ARG A 6 -11.56 8.09 15.00
CA ARG A 6 -12.79 8.57 14.34
C ARG A 6 -12.51 9.69 13.35
N PHE A 7 -11.55 10.57 13.62
CA PHE A 7 -11.20 11.68 12.74
C PHE A 7 -10.70 11.20 11.38
N ALA A 8 -9.89 10.14 11.31
CA ALA A 8 -9.41 9.58 10.04
C ALA A 8 -10.55 9.12 9.10
N PHE A 9 -11.73 8.82 9.65
CA PHE A 9 -12.92 8.37 8.91
C PHE A 9 -14.08 9.38 8.93
N ARG A 10 -13.84 10.59 9.46
CA ARG A 10 -14.86 11.66 9.44
C ARG A 10 -14.97 12.27 8.05
N ARG A 11 -16.16 12.81 7.78
CA ARG A 11 -16.42 13.74 6.68
C ARG A 11 -15.63 15.03 6.87
N TRP A 12 -14.42 15.10 6.32
CA TRP A 12 -13.56 16.29 6.43
C TRP A 12 -14.15 17.49 5.70
N ASP A 13 -15.01 17.28 4.70
CA ASP A 13 -15.83 18.32 4.05
C ASP A 13 -16.72 19.12 5.02
N LYS A 14 -17.10 18.53 6.17
CA LYS A 14 -17.95 19.18 7.17
C LYS A 14 -17.18 19.89 8.28
N ILE A 15 -15.86 19.82 8.26
CA ILE A 15 -15.00 20.41 9.30
C ILE A 15 -14.48 21.75 8.77
N PRO A 16 -14.59 22.85 9.53
CA PRO A 16 -14.00 24.14 9.13
C PRO A 16 -12.51 23.99 8.82
N ASN A 17 -12.03 24.63 7.75
CA ASN A 17 -10.64 24.48 7.32
C ASN A 17 -9.63 24.90 8.40
N ASP A 18 -9.94 25.91 9.20
CA ASP A 18 -9.04 26.33 10.27
C ASP A 18 -8.95 25.30 11.39
N GLU A 19 -10.03 24.56 11.66
CA GLU A 19 -9.99 23.39 12.55
C GLU A 19 -9.18 22.24 11.92
N LEU A 20 -9.34 21.97 10.62
CA LEU A 20 -8.55 20.95 9.91
C LEU A 20 -7.06 21.24 9.94
N LYS A 21 -6.65 22.50 9.79
CA LYS A 21 -5.25 22.93 9.94
C LYS A 21 -4.74 22.70 11.37
N GLY A 22 -5.57 22.93 12.38
CA GLY A 22 -5.24 22.58 13.77
C GLY A 22 -5.07 21.06 13.95
N TYR A 23 -5.98 20.26 13.38
CA TYR A 23 -5.90 18.81 13.41
C TYR A 23 -4.69 18.26 12.66
N SER A 24 -4.26 18.89 11.57
CA SER A 24 -3.09 18.44 10.81
C SER A 24 -1.81 18.52 11.64
N ILE A 25 -1.63 19.60 12.42
CA ILE A 25 -0.50 19.76 13.34
C ILE A 25 -0.55 18.65 14.40
N TYR A 26 -1.73 18.40 14.97
CA TYR A 26 -1.90 17.36 15.97
C TYR A 26 -1.57 15.97 15.40
N ILE A 27 -2.02 15.65 14.18
CA ILE A 27 -1.75 14.38 13.51
C ILE A 27 -0.26 14.20 13.21
N PHE A 28 0.43 15.27 12.81
CA PHE A 28 1.88 15.25 12.64
C PHE A 28 2.59 14.84 13.95
N LEU A 29 2.24 15.50 15.06
CA LEU A 29 2.83 15.20 16.37
C LEU A 29 2.52 13.77 16.86
N VAL A 30 1.27 13.32 16.66
CA VAL A 30 0.89 11.93 16.97
C VAL A 30 1.64 10.93 16.11
N GLY A 31 1.82 11.21 14.81
CA GLY A 31 2.60 10.38 13.91
C GLY A 31 4.05 10.24 14.36
N LEU A 32 4.70 11.34 14.78
CA LEU A 32 6.04 11.30 15.36
C LEU A 32 6.08 10.46 16.65
N LEU A 33 5.10 10.63 17.55
CA LEU A 33 5.02 9.86 18.79
C LEU A 33 4.89 8.35 18.50
N ILE A 34 4.04 7.97 17.55
CA ILE A 34 3.90 6.59 17.10
C ILE A 34 5.24 6.06 16.56
N GLY A 35 5.96 6.88 15.77
CA GLY A 35 7.30 6.55 15.28
C GLY A 35 8.29 6.26 16.42
N CYS A 36 8.31 7.08 17.46
CA CYS A 36 9.16 6.86 18.63
C CYS A 36 8.77 5.60 19.43
N LEU A 37 7.48 5.29 19.53
CA LEU A 37 7.01 4.06 20.18
C LEU A 37 7.41 2.83 19.38
N LEU A 38 7.24 2.87 18.05
CA LEU A 38 7.68 1.81 17.15
C LEU A 38 9.21 1.65 17.21
N PHE A 39 9.98 2.75 17.27
CA PHE A 39 11.43 2.72 17.46
C PHE A 39 11.80 1.89 18.71
N GLY A 40 11.20 2.19 19.86
CA GLY A 40 11.45 1.47 21.11
C GLY A 40 11.07 -0.01 21.02
N LEU A 41 9.91 -0.30 20.43
CA LEU A 41 9.41 -1.66 20.25
C LEU A 41 10.31 -2.48 19.31
N MET A 42 10.73 -1.91 18.18
CA MET A 42 11.61 -2.58 17.22
C MET A 42 13.00 -2.84 17.82
N LYS A 43 13.51 -1.91 18.64
CA LYS A 43 14.77 -2.12 19.37
C LYS A 43 14.70 -3.31 20.31
N VAL A 44 13.59 -3.43 21.06
CA VAL A 44 13.41 -4.47 22.07
C VAL A 44 13.13 -5.84 21.44
N LEU A 45 12.21 -5.90 20.48
CA LEU A 45 11.74 -7.16 19.91
C LEU A 45 12.69 -7.73 18.85
N PHE A 46 13.19 -6.88 17.95
CA PHE A 46 13.96 -7.34 16.79
C PHE A 46 15.45 -7.02 16.89
N LYS A 47 15.89 -6.37 17.98
CA LYS A 47 17.29 -6.01 18.24
C LYS A 47 17.94 -5.19 17.12
N TRP A 48 17.14 -4.43 16.36
CA TRP A 48 17.64 -3.56 15.31
C TRP A 48 18.68 -2.57 15.85
N SER A 49 19.68 -2.28 15.03
CA SER A 49 20.73 -1.32 15.29
C SER A 49 20.17 0.11 15.36
N PHE A 50 20.92 1.00 15.98
CA PHE A 50 20.50 2.40 16.11
C PHE A 50 20.31 3.07 14.73
N ASN A 51 21.19 2.77 13.77
CA ASN A 51 21.12 3.32 12.41
C ASN A 51 19.86 2.86 11.65
N GLU A 52 19.53 1.57 11.75
CA GLU A 52 18.30 1.00 11.19
C GLU A 52 17.06 1.71 11.73
N LEU A 53 17.03 1.91 13.05
CA LEU A 53 15.91 2.55 13.72
C LEU A 53 15.81 4.05 13.38
N ILE A 54 16.92 4.77 13.20
CA ILE A 54 16.92 6.16 12.73
C ILE A 54 16.28 6.25 11.34
N MET A 55 16.64 5.37 10.41
CA MET A 55 16.08 5.39 9.05
C MET A 55 14.56 5.26 9.07
N ILE A 56 14.03 4.35 9.89
CA ILE A 56 12.58 4.18 10.05
C ILE A 56 11.93 5.40 10.72
N LEU A 57 12.57 5.98 11.73
CA LEU A 57 12.06 7.19 12.39
C LEU A 57 11.97 8.36 11.40
N LEU A 58 12.99 8.54 10.55
CA LEU A 58 12.99 9.54 9.50
C LEU A 58 11.88 9.27 8.48
N ALA A 59 11.75 8.02 8.00
CA ALA A 59 10.69 7.65 7.07
C ALA A 59 9.29 7.85 7.65
N ASN A 60 9.10 7.53 8.93
CA ASN A 60 7.85 7.80 9.66
C ASN A 60 7.58 9.31 9.80
N SER A 61 8.63 10.11 10.00
CA SER A 61 8.52 11.57 10.06
C SER A 61 8.09 12.15 8.71
N VAL A 62 8.65 11.64 7.60
CA VAL A 62 8.24 12.01 6.24
C VAL A 62 6.79 11.59 5.98
N PHE A 63 6.39 10.37 6.32
CA PHE A 63 4.99 9.92 6.23
C PHE A 63 4.06 10.84 7.04
N SER A 64 4.39 11.11 8.30
CA SER A 64 3.57 11.96 9.18
C SER A 64 3.44 13.37 8.63
N PHE A 65 4.51 13.92 8.06
CA PHE A 65 4.50 15.22 7.39
C PHE A 65 3.62 15.21 6.14
N LEU A 66 3.79 14.23 5.24
CA LEU A 66 2.98 14.11 4.02
C LEU A 66 1.50 13.93 4.34
N PHE A 67 1.17 13.05 5.27
CA PHE A 67 -0.19 12.80 5.70
C PHE A 67 -0.83 14.06 6.32
N SER A 68 -0.08 14.78 7.17
CA SER A 68 -0.51 16.07 7.71
C SER A 68 -0.72 17.11 6.62
N MET A 69 0.18 17.19 5.64
CA MET A 69 0.08 18.10 4.50
C MET A 69 -1.16 17.85 3.66
N VAL A 70 -1.58 16.58 3.49
CA VAL A 70 -2.83 16.27 2.78
C VAL A 70 -4.04 16.89 3.49
N ILE A 71 -4.05 16.86 4.82
CA ILE A 71 -5.12 17.45 5.62
C ILE A 71 -5.03 18.98 5.60
N TYR A 72 -3.83 19.52 5.75
CA TYR A 72 -3.59 20.96 5.78
C TYR A 72 -3.94 21.64 4.45
N LYS A 73 -3.62 20.99 3.32
CA LYS A 73 -3.92 21.45 1.95
C LYS A 73 -5.16 20.82 1.36
N ARG A 74 -6.10 20.35 2.20
CA ARG A 74 -7.30 19.63 1.77
C ARG A 74 -8.07 20.34 0.65
N GLU A 75 -8.28 21.65 0.72
CA GLU A 75 -8.99 22.40 -0.34
C GLU A 75 -8.31 22.29 -1.71
N TRP A 76 -6.99 22.50 -1.75
CA TRP A 76 -6.23 22.41 -2.99
C TRP A 76 -6.23 20.97 -3.56
N ILE A 77 -6.15 19.96 -2.69
CA ILE A 77 -6.21 18.56 -3.12
C ILE A 77 -7.63 18.18 -3.56
N ASP A 78 -8.66 18.72 -2.89
CA ASP A 78 -10.07 18.54 -3.25
C ASP A 78 -10.38 19.18 -4.61
N GLU A 79 -9.88 20.39 -4.87
CA GLU A 79 -9.97 21.04 -6.19
C GLU A 79 -9.28 20.22 -7.28
N LYS A 80 -8.09 19.68 -6.99
CA LYS A 80 -7.28 18.96 -7.97
C LYS A 80 -7.76 17.54 -8.28
N TYR A 81 -8.18 16.80 -7.25
CA TYR A 81 -8.52 15.38 -7.38
C TYR A 81 -10.01 15.11 -7.20
N GLY A 82 -10.81 16.11 -6.79
CA GLY A 82 -12.21 15.92 -6.47
C GLY A 82 -12.37 14.96 -5.30
N LEU A 83 -11.79 15.26 -4.13
CA LEU A 83 -11.89 14.41 -2.95
C LEU A 83 -13.31 14.33 -2.37
N GLY A 84 -14.27 15.07 -2.94
CA GLY A 84 -15.73 15.02 -2.75
C GLY A 84 -16.23 13.83 -1.93
N TYR A 85 -16.65 14.10 -0.70
CA TYR A 85 -17.04 13.11 0.30
C TYR A 85 -18.48 12.56 0.08
N ASP A 86 -18.97 12.55 -1.15
CA ASP A 86 -20.39 12.36 -1.50
C ASP A 86 -20.83 10.90 -1.73
N GLY A 87 -19.96 9.92 -1.50
CA GLY A 87 -20.21 8.54 -1.91
C GLY A 87 -20.07 7.47 -0.84
N TYR A 88 -20.65 7.64 0.36
CA TYR A 88 -20.49 6.68 1.46
C TYR A 88 -21.77 6.01 1.97
N TYR A 89 -21.77 4.67 1.92
CA TYR A 89 -22.59 3.77 2.73
C TYR A 89 -21.69 2.62 3.23
N ILE A 90 -20.98 2.78 4.36
CA ILE A 90 -20.31 1.63 5.05
C ILE A 90 -21.31 0.84 5.90
N VAL A 91 -22.41 1.47 6.27
CA VAL A 91 -23.49 0.88 7.08
C VAL A 91 -24.79 1.59 6.67
N PRO A 92 -25.92 0.88 6.48
CA PRO A 92 -27.20 1.53 6.29
C PRO A 92 -27.43 2.55 7.42
N GLY A 93 -27.52 3.85 7.08
CA GLY A 93 -27.84 4.92 8.03
C GLY A 93 -26.67 5.68 8.68
N ARG A 94 -25.40 5.48 8.29
CA ARG A 94 -24.28 6.35 8.73
C ARG A 94 -23.48 6.91 7.55
N ASN A 95 -23.65 8.20 7.27
CA ASN A 95 -22.90 8.96 6.26
C ASN A 95 -21.55 9.45 6.81
N GLU A 96 -20.68 8.51 7.19
CA GLU A 96 -19.32 8.81 7.69
C GLU A 96 -18.30 8.01 6.86
N GLY A 97 -17.52 8.68 5.99
CA GLY A 97 -16.39 8.03 5.31
C GLY A 97 -15.78 8.85 4.16
N MET A 98 -14.67 8.35 3.61
CA MET A 98 -13.70 9.06 2.75
C MET A 98 -13.70 8.53 1.32
N SER A 99 -13.89 9.39 0.31
CA SER A 99 -14.01 9.01 -1.10
C SER A 99 -12.88 8.10 -1.63
N TYR A 100 -13.15 7.38 -2.73
CA TYR A 100 -12.18 6.47 -3.36
C TYR A 100 -10.83 7.16 -3.63
N LYS A 101 -10.88 8.36 -4.21
CA LYS A 101 -9.69 9.15 -4.52
C LYS A 101 -8.97 9.61 -3.26
N ALA A 102 -9.71 10.01 -2.22
CA ALA A 102 -9.10 10.39 -0.95
C ALA A 102 -8.42 9.22 -0.24
N ALA A 103 -9.01 8.03 -0.28
CA ALA A 103 -8.37 6.82 0.25
C ALA A 103 -7.04 6.53 -0.48
N ILE A 104 -7.01 6.64 -1.81
CA ILE A 104 -5.76 6.48 -2.59
C ILE A 104 -4.71 7.52 -2.18
N VAL A 105 -5.06 8.81 -2.17
CA VAL A 105 -4.11 9.89 -1.84
C VAL A 105 -3.48 9.65 -0.48
N LEU A 106 -4.29 9.28 0.53
CA LEU A 106 -3.77 8.99 1.86
C LEU A 106 -2.90 7.74 1.90
N ILE A 107 -3.28 6.65 1.22
CA ILE A 107 -2.45 5.45 1.10
C ILE A 107 -1.09 5.81 0.49
N THR A 108 -1.07 6.61 -0.58
CA THR A 108 0.18 7.03 -1.25
C THR A 108 1.13 7.79 -0.34
N THR A 109 0.65 8.52 0.68
CA THR A 109 1.53 9.18 1.65
C THR A 109 2.40 8.20 2.45
N ALA A 110 1.97 6.95 2.59
CA ALA A 110 2.70 5.91 3.33
C ALA A 110 3.83 5.25 2.50
N ALA A 111 3.96 5.58 1.21
CA ALA A 111 4.96 4.98 0.34
C ALA A 111 6.40 5.08 0.85
N PRO A 112 6.87 6.25 1.37
CA PRO A 112 8.23 6.37 1.90
C PRO A 112 8.45 5.47 3.13
N LEU A 113 7.46 5.39 4.02
CA LEU A 113 7.55 4.59 5.24
C LEU A 113 7.67 3.10 4.90
N PHE A 114 6.80 2.58 4.02
CA PHE A 114 6.87 1.17 3.61
C PHE A 114 8.19 0.85 2.91
N SER A 115 8.62 1.69 1.97
CA SER A 115 9.85 1.45 1.22
C SER A 115 11.09 1.39 2.10
N ILE A 116 11.22 2.32 3.06
CA ILE A 116 12.36 2.33 3.99
C ILE A 116 12.25 1.22 5.03
N LEU A 117 11.05 0.90 5.52
CA LEU A 117 10.86 -0.20 6.46
C LEU A 117 11.35 -1.52 5.86
N PHE A 118 10.94 -1.84 4.64
CA PHE A 118 11.35 -3.08 3.97
C PHE A 118 12.80 -3.04 3.49
N PHE A 119 13.32 -1.89 3.09
CA PHE A 119 14.75 -1.73 2.84
C PHE A 119 15.58 -2.09 4.10
N VAL A 120 15.19 -1.57 5.27
CA VAL A 120 15.84 -1.88 6.55
C VAL A 120 15.68 -3.36 6.89
N MET A 121 14.51 -3.97 6.68
CA MET A 121 14.34 -5.41 6.85
C MET A 121 15.27 -6.21 5.94
N GLY A 122 15.43 -5.79 4.68
CA GLY A 122 16.34 -6.42 3.73
C GLY A 122 17.81 -6.31 4.14
N LEU A 123 18.22 -5.17 4.72
CA LEU A 123 19.56 -5.00 5.29
C LEU A 123 19.77 -5.88 6.51
N HIS A 124 18.78 -5.95 7.39
CA HIS A 124 18.88 -6.63 8.67
C HIS A 124 18.89 -8.15 8.54
N TYR A 125 17.99 -8.70 7.72
CA TYR A 125 17.79 -10.15 7.57
C TYR A 125 18.47 -10.74 6.33
N GLY A 126 18.94 -9.89 5.42
CA GLY A 126 19.51 -10.30 4.14
C GLY A 126 20.82 -9.61 3.85
N ASN A 127 20.87 -8.91 2.72
CA ASN A 127 22.04 -8.19 2.25
C ASN A 127 21.61 -6.94 1.46
N ILE A 128 22.59 -6.19 0.97
CA ILE A 128 22.33 -4.96 0.21
C ILE A 128 21.51 -5.19 -1.07
N ILE A 129 21.62 -6.37 -1.70
CA ILE A 129 20.85 -6.71 -2.91
C ILE A 129 19.37 -6.90 -2.54
N VAL A 130 19.09 -7.66 -1.47
CA VAL A 130 17.74 -7.83 -0.93
C VAL A 130 17.14 -6.48 -0.53
N ALA A 131 17.90 -5.65 0.19
CA ALA A 131 17.47 -4.32 0.57
C ALA A 131 17.13 -3.44 -0.65
N THR A 132 18.00 -3.44 -1.66
CA THR A 132 17.80 -2.67 -2.90
C THR A 132 16.58 -3.15 -3.67
N ALA A 133 16.35 -4.47 -3.73
CA ALA A 133 15.17 -5.04 -4.36
C ALA A 133 13.87 -4.60 -3.64
N PHE A 134 13.86 -4.61 -2.31
CA PHE A 134 12.74 -4.07 -1.52
C PHE A 134 12.49 -2.58 -1.79
N LEU A 135 13.55 -1.78 -1.85
CA LEU A 135 13.46 -0.34 -2.10
C LEU A 135 12.81 -0.03 -3.46
N ILE A 136 13.03 -0.87 -4.47
CA ILE A 136 12.44 -0.73 -5.80
C ILE A 136 11.01 -1.30 -5.83
N ALA A 137 10.77 -2.45 -5.19
CA ALA A 137 9.49 -3.16 -5.26
C ALA A 137 8.35 -2.46 -4.50
N MET A 138 8.63 -1.99 -3.27
CA MET A 138 7.60 -1.49 -2.34
C MET A 138 6.85 -0.25 -2.81
N PRO A 139 7.46 0.70 -3.54
CA PRO A 139 6.72 1.82 -4.14
C PRO A 139 5.71 1.42 -5.21
N ILE A 140 5.90 0.28 -5.91
CA ILE A 140 5.13 -0.05 -7.13
C ILE A 140 3.62 -0.11 -6.89
N PRO A 141 3.09 -0.78 -5.84
CA PRO A 141 1.65 -0.78 -5.57
C PRO A 141 1.08 0.63 -5.36
N PHE A 142 1.81 1.52 -4.68
CA PHE A 142 1.37 2.91 -4.47
C PHE A 142 1.29 3.67 -5.79
N ILE A 143 2.31 3.50 -6.65
CA ILE A 143 2.38 4.16 -7.96
C ILE A 143 1.23 3.69 -8.84
N LEU A 144 1.01 2.37 -8.97
CA LEU A 144 -0.04 1.85 -9.83
C LEU A 144 -1.44 2.24 -9.36
N MET A 145 -1.71 2.20 -8.04
CA MET A 145 -2.97 2.66 -7.50
C MET A 145 -3.19 4.15 -7.78
N PHE A 146 -2.15 4.98 -7.61
CA PHE A 146 -2.23 6.40 -7.88
C PHE A 146 -2.45 6.71 -9.37
N LEU A 147 -1.78 5.98 -10.28
CA LEU A 147 -1.99 6.10 -11.73
C LEU A 147 -3.43 5.74 -12.15
N ARG A 148 -4.13 4.93 -11.34
CA ARG A 148 -5.51 4.51 -11.57
C ARG A 148 -6.54 5.27 -10.71
N ILE A 149 -6.17 6.42 -10.15
CA ILE A 149 -7.05 7.18 -9.25
C ILE A 149 -8.40 7.58 -9.89
N ASP A 150 -8.42 7.81 -11.20
CA ASP A 150 -9.63 8.20 -11.97
C ASP A 150 -10.34 7.02 -12.64
N ALA A 151 -9.87 5.79 -12.43
CA ALA A 151 -10.42 4.63 -13.13
C ALA A 151 -11.79 4.17 -12.61
N TYR A 152 -12.19 4.63 -11.43
CA TYR A 152 -13.41 4.18 -10.75
C TYR A 152 -14.25 5.38 -10.32
N GLU A 153 -15.55 5.14 -10.15
CA GLU A 153 -16.42 6.12 -9.53
C GLU A 153 -15.87 6.53 -8.16
N ASN A 154 -15.95 7.82 -7.85
CA ASN A 154 -15.40 8.36 -6.62
C ASN A 154 -16.27 8.08 -5.39
N LYS A 155 -16.64 6.81 -5.19
CA LYS A 155 -17.49 6.31 -4.12
C LYS A 155 -17.01 4.93 -3.69
N ILE A 156 -17.31 4.57 -2.44
CA ILE A 156 -17.06 3.22 -1.93
C ILE A 156 -18.30 2.75 -1.19
N ILE A 157 -19.03 1.80 -1.77
CA ILE A 157 -20.19 1.16 -1.13
C ILE A 157 -19.74 -0.13 -0.44
N VAL A 158 -19.98 -0.22 0.87
CA VAL A 158 -19.71 -1.43 1.67
C VAL A 158 -20.97 -1.76 2.46
N THR A 159 -21.65 -2.83 2.07
CA THR A 159 -22.80 -3.39 2.77
C THR A 159 -22.57 -4.88 3.02
N PRO A 160 -23.41 -5.56 3.82
CA PRO A 160 -23.28 -7.01 4.00
C PRO A 160 -23.36 -7.82 2.70
N LYS A 161 -23.86 -7.25 1.59
CA LYS A 161 -24.01 -7.92 0.29
C LYS A 161 -23.10 -7.34 -0.81
N GLN A 162 -22.80 -6.05 -0.76
CA GLN A 162 -22.03 -5.33 -1.77
C GLN A 162 -20.71 -4.82 -1.18
N LEU A 163 -19.63 -4.93 -1.95
CA LEU A 163 -18.31 -4.41 -1.63
C LEU A 163 -17.71 -3.84 -2.92
N ASP A 164 -17.79 -2.52 -3.10
CA ASP A 164 -17.13 -1.85 -4.22
C ASP A 164 -15.59 -2.00 -4.16
N TYR A 165 -14.88 -1.58 -5.21
CA TYR A 165 -13.42 -1.67 -5.25
C TYR A 165 -12.77 -0.79 -4.18
N CYS A 166 -12.53 -1.38 -3.00
CA CYS A 166 -12.06 -0.66 -1.83
C CYS A 166 -10.51 -0.61 -1.80
N PRO A 167 -9.89 0.59 -1.92
CA PRO A 167 -8.43 0.73 -2.10
C PRO A 167 -7.57 0.03 -1.05
N PRO A 168 -7.84 0.12 0.26
CA PRO A 168 -7.04 -0.56 1.28
C PRO A 168 -6.87 -2.07 1.06
N PHE A 169 -7.89 -2.76 0.52
CA PHE A 169 -7.80 -4.20 0.29
C PHE A 169 -6.86 -4.55 -0.87
N TYR A 170 -7.03 -3.88 -2.01
CA TYR A 170 -6.14 -4.07 -3.16
C TYR A 170 -4.73 -3.60 -2.86
N PHE A 171 -4.58 -2.57 -2.03
CA PHE A 171 -3.29 -2.15 -1.51
C PHE A 171 -2.61 -3.28 -0.73
N MET A 172 -3.28 -3.95 0.20
CA MET A 172 -2.69 -5.07 0.95
C MET A 172 -2.27 -6.23 0.05
N LEU A 173 -3.12 -6.61 -0.91
CA LEU A 173 -2.76 -7.64 -1.91
C LEU A 173 -1.55 -7.21 -2.74
N GLY A 174 -1.51 -5.92 -3.11
CA GLY A 174 -0.42 -5.35 -3.87
C GLY A 174 0.88 -5.33 -3.07
N GLN A 175 0.84 -4.98 -1.79
CA GLN A 175 2.01 -5.05 -0.91
C GLN A 175 2.49 -6.50 -0.74
N LEU A 176 1.58 -7.46 -0.61
CA LEU A 176 1.96 -8.88 -0.54
C LEU A 176 2.68 -9.35 -1.81
N ASN A 177 2.18 -8.99 -2.99
CA ASN A 177 2.87 -9.28 -4.25
C ASN A 177 4.17 -8.50 -4.41
N ALA A 178 4.25 -7.27 -3.89
CA ALA A 178 5.49 -6.51 -3.87
C ALA A 178 6.57 -7.21 -3.03
N MET A 179 6.18 -7.77 -1.89
CA MET A 179 7.06 -8.51 -0.99
C MET A 179 7.50 -9.85 -1.57
N ALA A 180 6.58 -10.63 -2.14
CA ALA A 180 6.84 -12.03 -2.47
C ALA A 180 7.05 -12.30 -3.97
N GLY A 181 6.67 -11.37 -4.85
CA GLY A 181 6.83 -11.50 -6.29
C GLY A 181 7.82 -10.49 -6.84
N LEU A 182 7.54 -9.20 -6.67
CA LEU A 182 8.37 -8.14 -7.25
C LEU A 182 9.75 -8.06 -6.62
N GLU A 183 9.86 -8.09 -5.28
CA GLU A 183 11.17 -8.07 -4.64
C GLU A 183 12.04 -9.25 -5.07
N PHE A 184 11.52 -10.49 -4.99
CA PHE A 184 12.27 -11.67 -5.42
C PHE A 184 12.67 -11.64 -6.89
N SER A 185 11.77 -11.24 -7.79
CA SER A 185 12.12 -11.14 -9.20
C SER A 185 13.17 -10.06 -9.50
N ILE A 186 13.08 -8.89 -8.86
CA ILE A 186 14.09 -7.83 -8.96
C ILE A 186 15.41 -8.31 -8.37
N ARG A 187 15.39 -8.96 -7.21
CA ARG A 187 16.59 -9.56 -6.58
C ARG A 187 17.25 -10.56 -7.52
N THR A 188 16.50 -11.47 -8.14
CA THR A 188 17.04 -12.44 -9.10
C THR A 188 17.67 -11.77 -10.31
N ILE A 189 17.07 -10.67 -10.82
CA ILE A 189 17.68 -9.84 -11.87
C ILE A 189 19.01 -9.26 -11.38
N LEU A 190 19.05 -8.64 -10.20
CA LEU A 190 20.27 -8.05 -9.66
C LEU A 190 21.38 -9.10 -9.47
N ILE A 191 21.05 -10.28 -8.93
CA ILE A 191 21.99 -11.39 -8.78
C ILE A 191 22.50 -11.87 -10.14
N SER A 192 21.62 -12.02 -11.12
CA SER A 192 21.99 -12.41 -12.49
C SER A 192 22.94 -11.39 -13.12
N LEU A 193 22.67 -10.09 -12.96
CA LEU A 193 23.51 -9.02 -13.52
C LEU A 193 24.88 -8.89 -12.83
N ILE A 194 24.94 -9.06 -11.51
CA ILE A 194 26.18 -8.88 -10.74
C ILE A 194 27.06 -10.12 -10.76
N TYR A 195 26.46 -11.31 -10.61
CA TYR A 195 27.20 -12.55 -10.39
C TYR A 195 27.08 -13.56 -11.54
N GLY A 196 26.15 -13.36 -12.47
CA GLY A 196 25.93 -14.30 -13.58
C GLY A 196 25.31 -15.63 -13.16
N THR A 197 24.74 -15.75 -11.96
CA THR A 197 24.26 -17.01 -11.37
C THR A 197 23.11 -17.64 -12.16
N TYR A 198 22.25 -16.81 -12.77
CA TYR A 198 21.07 -17.25 -13.51
C TYR A 198 21.02 -16.63 -14.91
N PRO A 199 20.44 -17.30 -15.91
CA PRO A 199 20.21 -16.67 -17.20
C PRO A 199 19.23 -15.49 -17.06
N LEU A 200 19.66 -14.31 -17.48
CA LEU A 200 18.91 -13.06 -17.33
C LEU A 200 17.49 -13.14 -17.90
N ILE A 201 17.30 -13.88 -18.99
CA ILE A 201 16.00 -14.05 -19.63
C ILE A 201 14.95 -14.63 -18.66
N TRP A 202 15.33 -15.61 -17.83
CA TRP A 202 14.41 -16.22 -16.88
C TRP A 202 14.08 -15.26 -15.73
N ALA A 203 15.06 -14.49 -15.27
CA ALA A 203 14.85 -13.46 -14.25
C ALA A 203 13.89 -12.35 -14.74
N VAL A 204 14.05 -11.94 -16.00
CA VAL A 204 13.16 -10.94 -16.63
C VAL A 204 11.75 -11.50 -16.83
N LEU A 205 11.59 -12.74 -17.29
CA LEU A 205 10.28 -13.37 -17.42
C LEU A 205 9.56 -13.48 -16.07
N TYR A 206 10.30 -13.81 -15.01
CA TYR A 206 9.75 -13.84 -13.66
C TYR A 206 9.29 -12.44 -13.21
N PHE A 207 10.10 -11.41 -13.44
CA PHE A 207 9.70 -10.02 -13.16
C PHE A 207 8.45 -9.61 -13.93
N LEU A 208 8.37 -9.92 -15.22
CA LEU A 208 7.19 -9.62 -16.03
C LEU A 208 5.93 -10.28 -15.47
N PHE A 209 6.02 -11.55 -15.04
CA PHE A 209 4.90 -12.24 -14.39
C PHE A 209 4.45 -11.53 -13.10
N SER A 210 5.40 -11.21 -12.20
CA SER A 210 5.11 -10.53 -10.93
C SER A 210 4.56 -9.11 -11.15
N PHE A 211 5.08 -8.39 -12.16
CA PHE A 211 4.62 -7.05 -12.50
C PHE A 211 3.23 -7.06 -13.15
N LEU A 212 2.94 -8.01 -14.04
CA LEU A 212 1.59 -8.19 -14.58
C LEU A 212 0.59 -8.55 -13.48
N THR A 213 0.97 -9.42 -12.54
CA THR A 213 0.16 -9.72 -11.35
C THR A 213 -0.11 -8.45 -10.54
N GLN A 214 0.90 -7.58 -10.38
CA GLN A 214 0.75 -6.30 -9.68
C GLN A 214 -0.23 -5.36 -10.40
N ILE A 215 -0.14 -5.24 -11.72
CA ILE A 215 -1.07 -4.47 -12.55
C ILE A 215 -2.48 -5.00 -12.35
N PHE A 216 -2.65 -6.32 -12.40
CA PHE A 216 -3.95 -6.97 -12.26
C PHE A 216 -4.59 -6.71 -10.88
N ILE A 217 -3.80 -6.75 -9.80
CA ILE A 217 -4.26 -6.40 -8.45
C ILE A 217 -4.69 -4.94 -8.35
N ALA A 218 -3.95 -4.01 -8.98
CA ALA A 218 -4.33 -2.59 -9.04
C ALA A 218 -5.56 -2.33 -9.95
N SER A 219 -6.00 -3.36 -10.68
CA SER A 219 -6.97 -3.29 -11.78
C SER A 219 -8.13 -4.30 -11.62
N PRO A 220 -8.84 -4.33 -10.49
CA PRO A 220 -9.94 -5.28 -10.28
C PRO A 220 -11.05 -5.20 -11.32
N ASP A 221 -11.28 -4.07 -11.96
CA ASP A 221 -12.22 -3.94 -13.09
C ASP A 221 -11.86 -4.86 -14.27
N ILE A 222 -10.57 -5.07 -14.53
CA ILE A 222 -10.13 -5.99 -15.59
C ILE A 222 -10.49 -7.43 -15.21
N LEU A 223 -10.24 -7.83 -13.95
CA LEU A 223 -10.63 -9.16 -13.49
C LEU A 223 -12.16 -9.34 -13.55
N ASP A 224 -12.92 -8.32 -13.13
CA ASP A 224 -14.39 -8.32 -13.12
C ASP A 224 -15.00 -8.61 -14.51
N ASN A 225 -14.36 -8.12 -15.57
CA ASN A 225 -14.77 -8.36 -16.95
C ASN A 225 -14.41 -9.76 -17.48
N VAL A 226 -13.54 -10.50 -16.79
CA VAL A 226 -13.03 -11.81 -17.22
C VAL A 226 -13.69 -12.95 -16.46
N VAL A 227 -14.03 -12.74 -15.18
CA VAL A 227 -14.62 -13.79 -14.34
C VAL A 227 -16.14 -13.89 -14.51
N PRO A 228 -16.74 -15.07 -14.32
CA PRO A 228 -18.20 -15.25 -14.42
C PRO A 228 -18.95 -14.81 -13.15
N PHE A 229 -18.38 -13.92 -12.34
CA PHE A 229 -18.97 -13.45 -11.09
C PHE A 229 -18.60 -11.99 -10.81
N ASP A 230 -19.53 -11.24 -10.23
CA ASP A 230 -19.34 -9.83 -9.89
C ASP A 230 -18.46 -9.66 -8.65
N LEU A 231 -17.26 -9.09 -8.85
CA LEU A 231 -16.30 -8.76 -7.79
C LEU A 231 -16.83 -7.73 -6.79
N ARG A 232 -17.84 -6.94 -7.17
CA ARG A 232 -18.47 -5.94 -6.31
C ARG A 232 -19.43 -6.55 -5.29
N THR A 233 -19.52 -7.87 -5.21
CA THR A 233 -20.25 -8.59 -4.17
C THR A 233 -19.29 -9.16 -3.12
N VAL A 234 -19.73 -9.34 -1.88
CA VAL A 234 -18.89 -9.95 -0.83
C VAL A 234 -18.42 -11.36 -1.22
N GLN A 235 -19.25 -12.14 -1.92
CA GLN A 235 -18.86 -13.46 -2.39
C GLN A 235 -17.89 -13.39 -3.59
N GLY A 236 -18.15 -12.53 -4.56
CA GLY A 236 -17.25 -12.34 -5.70
C GLY A 236 -15.89 -11.84 -5.27
N TYR A 237 -15.83 -10.88 -4.34
CA TYR A 237 -14.58 -10.44 -3.71
C TYR A 237 -13.79 -11.58 -3.08
N LYS A 238 -14.44 -12.47 -2.31
CA LYS A 238 -13.77 -13.64 -1.72
C LYS A 238 -13.16 -14.55 -2.79
N LYS A 239 -13.91 -14.83 -3.86
CA LYS A 239 -13.42 -15.62 -4.99
C LYS A 239 -12.26 -14.93 -5.71
N GLY A 240 -12.37 -13.63 -5.99
CA GLY A 240 -11.31 -12.82 -6.59
C GLY A 240 -10.04 -12.78 -5.74
N SER A 241 -10.18 -12.66 -4.42
CA SER A 241 -9.06 -12.69 -3.47
C SER A 241 -8.29 -14.01 -3.55
N VAL A 242 -8.99 -15.14 -3.70
CA VAL A 242 -8.34 -16.44 -3.92
C VAL A 242 -7.53 -16.45 -5.21
N ILE A 243 -8.07 -15.90 -6.31
CA ILE A 243 -7.35 -15.80 -7.58
C ILE A 243 -6.05 -14.99 -7.42
N TYR A 244 -6.14 -13.81 -6.79
CA TYR A 244 -4.95 -12.99 -6.54
C TYR A 244 -3.92 -13.71 -5.68
N LEU A 245 -4.34 -14.36 -4.59
CA LEU A 245 -3.43 -15.12 -3.74
C LEU A 245 -2.76 -16.25 -4.50
N VAL A 246 -3.49 -17.01 -5.32
CA VAL A 246 -2.91 -18.06 -6.17
C VAL A 246 -1.85 -17.50 -7.10
N LEU A 247 -2.10 -16.37 -7.78
CA LEU A 247 -1.12 -15.73 -8.66
C LEU A 247 0.14 -15.30 -7.90
N ILE A 248 -0.01 -14.73 -6.70
CA ILE A 248 1.10 -14.36 -5.83
C ILE A 248 1.90 -15.59 -5.40
N PHE A 249 1.24 -16.67 -5.00
CA PHE A 249 1.90 -17.92 -4.59
C PHE A 249 2.59 -18.64 -5.76
N ILE A 250 2.07 -18.55 -6.99
CA ILE A 250 2.78 -19.02 -8.18
C ILE A 250 4.09 -18.23 -8.33
N GLY A 251 4.03 -16.90 -8.18
CA GLY A 251 5.22 -16.05 -8.18
C GLY A 251 6.24 -16.47 -7.11
N TYR A 252 5.77 -16.76 -5.90
CA TYR A 252 6.61 -17.28 -4.82
C TYR A 252 7.22 -18.65 -5.16
N GLY A 253 6.44 -19.56 -5.76
CA GLY A 253 6.90 -20.87 -6.18
C GLY A 253 8.01 -20.79 -7.25
N ILE A 254 7.89 -19.85 -8.20
CA ILE A 254 8.95 -19.60 -9.20
C ILE A 254 10.25 -19.21 -8.50
N PHE A 255 10.20 -18.34 -7.48
CA PHE A 255 11.39 -17.96 -6.72
C PHE A 255 12.07 -19.16 -6.03
N LEU A 256 11.29 -20.06 -5.42
CA LEU A 256 11.85 -21.27 -4.78
C LEU A 256 12.65 -22.13 -5.76
N VAL A 257 12.24 -22.19 -7.03
CA VAL A 257 13.00 -22.89 -8.08
C VAL A 257 14.35 -22.21 -8.35
N PHE A 258 14.41 -20.88 -8.35
CA PHE A 258 15.68 -20.15 -8.52
C PHE A 258 16.66 -20.35 -7.35
N GLU A 259 16.16 -20.38 -6.11
CA GLU A 259 17.00 -20.58 -4.92
C GLU A 259 17.35 -22.06 -4.67
N GLY A 260 16.89 -22.99 -5.52
CA GLY A 260 17.15 -24.43 -5.37
C GLY A 260 16.43 -25.06 -4.16
N GLY A 261 15.31 -24.47 -3.75
CA GLY A 261 14.48 -24.95 -2.65
C GLY A 261 13.55 -26.13 -2.99
N ILE A 262 13.60 -26.62 -4.24
CA ILE A 262 12.86 -27.77 -4.77
C ILE A 262 13.82 -28.60 -5.64
#